data_AF-A0A7G5EB33-F1
#
_entry.id   AF-A0A7G5EB33-F1
#
_cell.length_a   1.000
_cell.length_b   1.000
_cell.length_c   1.000
_cell.angle_alpha   90.00
_cell.angle_beta   90.00
_cell.angle_gamma   90.00
#
_symmetry.space_group_name_H-M   'P 1'
#
loop_
_entity.id
_entity.type
_entity.pdbx_description
1 polymer ?
#
loop_
_entity_poly.entity_id
_entity_poly.type
_entity_poly.pdbx_seq_one_letter_code
_entity_poly.pdbx_strand_id
1 'polypeptide(L)'
;MDYKALNLWNLIKVTPHKWQEKSFGDESGGFWVVALFGNQIIYYNDIEDGFNISLFEIYGVIDQYYCNQSELTVPINYLVSQLSQIPDKII
;
A
#
# COMPACT_ATOMS: atom_id res chain seq x y z
N MET A 1 14.66 -3.72 -7.60
CA MET A 1 14.51 -3.50 -6.14
C MET A 1 15.79 -3.95 -5.46
N ASP A 2 16.19 -3.27 -4.39
CA ASP A 2 17.24 -3.80 -3.50
C ASP A 2 16.74 -5.05 -2.73
N TYR A 3 17.64 -5.74 -2.03
CA TYR A 3 17.30 -6.99 -1.33
C TYR A 3 16.34 -6.79 -0.14
N LYS A 4 16.40 -5.64 0.56
CA LYS A 4 15.49 -5.35 1.68
C LYS A 4 14.08 -5.11 1.16
N ALA A 5 13.94 -4.33 0.10
CA ALA A 5 12.68 -4.09 -0.60
C ALA A 5 12.09 -5.40 -1.13
N LEU A 6 12.90 -6.27 -1.75
CA LEU A 6 12.45 -7.57 -2.23
C LEU A 6 12.00 -8.50 -1.10
N ASN A 7 12.76 -8.55 0.00
CA ASN A 7 12.39 -9.36 1.17
C ASN A 7 11.09 -8.87 1.80
N LEU A 8 10.95 -7.55 1.99
CA LEU A 8 9.73 -6.97 2.52
C LEU A 8 8.55 -7.28 1.60
N TRP A 9 8.68 -7.02 0.29
CA TRP A 9 7.64 -7.33 -0.69
C TRP A 9 7.15 -8.77 -0.61
N ASN A 10 8.08 -9.73 -0.51
CA ASN A 10 7.72 -11.14 -0.41
C ASN A 10 6.95 -11.50 0.86
N LEU A 11 7.07 -10.70 1.93
CA LEU A 11 6.34 -10.90 3.18
C LEU A 11 4.96 -10.24 3.19
N ILE A 12 4.82 -9.09 2.51
CA ILE A 12 3.61 -8.25 2.62
C ILE A 12 2.65 -8.39 1.44
N LYS A 13 3.13 -8.89 0.30
CA LYS A 13 2.30 -9.02 -0.91
C LYS A 13 1.14 -9.97 -0.66
N VAL A 14 -0.02 -9.61 -1.19
CA VAL A 14 -1.21 -10.44 -1.18
C VAL A 14 -1.68 -10.67 -2.61
N THR A 15 -2.55 -11.65 -2.80
CA THR A 15 -3.26 -11.76 -4.08
C THR A 15 -4.04 -10.47 -4.33
N PRO A 16 -3.84 -9.80 -5.48
CA PRO A 16 -4.56 -8.57 -5.79
C PRO A 16 -6.07 -8.76 -5.64
N HIS A 17 -6.72 -7.90 -4.88
CA HIS A 17 -8.16 -7.92 -4.69
C HIS A 17 -8.70 -6.50 -4.56
N LYS A 18 -9.94 -6.29 -5.01
CA LYS A 18 -10.56 -4.97 -4.99
C LYS A 18 -11.09 -4.63 -3.60
N TRP A 19 -10.76 -3.43 -3.14
CA TRP A 19 -11.49 -2.75 -2.07
C TRP A 19 -12.32 -1.62 -2.68
N GLN A 20 -13.46 -1.31 -2.07
CA GLN A 20 -14.31 -0.22 -2.53
C GLN A 20 -13.85 1.11 -1.95
N GLU A 21 -13.64 2.08 -2.81
CA GLU A 21 -13.50 3.48 -2.43
C GLU A 21 -14.91 4.05 -2.28
N LYS A 22 -15.25 4.58 -1.09
CA LYS A 22 -16.61 5.04 -0.77
C LYS A 22 -16.79 6.54 -0.94
N SER A 23 -15.71 7.30 -1.14
CA SER A 23 -15.72 8.77 -1.09
C SER A 23 -15.98 9.41 -2.46
N PHE A 24 -15.68 8.72 -3.56
CA PHE A 24 -15.74 9.22 -4.94
C PHE A 24 -16.62 8.35 -5.84
N GLY A 25 -17.85 8.07 -5.40
CA GLY A 25 -18.92 7.52 -6.23
C GLY A 25 -18.71 6.08 -6.73
N ASP A 26 -19.79 5.32 -6.81
CA ASP A 26 -19.78 3.90 -7.22
C ASP A 26 -19.21 3.62 -8.63
N GLU A 27 -18.95 4.66 -9.44
CA GLU A 27 -18.56 4.52 -10.85
C GLU A 27 -17.07 4.17 -11.05
N SER A 28 -16.18 4.49 -10.10
CA SER A 28 -14.75 4.16 -10.21
C SER A 28 -14.44 2.69 -9.86
N GLY A 29 -15.35 2.00 -9.17
CA GLY A 29 -15.20 0.57 -8.87
C GLY A 29 -14.05 0.21 -7.92
N GLY A 30 -13.48 1.19 -7.21
CA GLY A 30 -12.47 1.00 -6.16
C GLY A 30 -11.03 0.88 -6.67
N PHE A 31 -10.18 0.24 -5.87
CA PHE A 31 -8.75 0.07 -6.15
C PHE A 31 -8.28 -1.34 -5.79
N TRP A 32 -7.14 -1.75 -6.33
CA TRP A 32 -6.57 -3.08 -6.13
C TRP A 32 -5.58 -3.08 -4.98
N VAL A 33 -5.91 -3.70 -3.86
CA VAL A 33 -4.96 -3.92 -2.76
C VAL A 33 -3.99 -5.02 -3.17
N VAL A 34 -2.69 -4.72 -3.12
CA VAL A 34 -1.61 -5.63 -3.54
C VAL A 34 -0.66 -6.00 -2.39
N ALA A 35 -0.67 -5.25 -1.29
CA ALA A 35 0.04 -5.61 -0.06
C ALA A 35 -0.62 -5.08 1.21
N LEU A 36 -0.40 -5.77 2.33
CA LEU A 36 -0.83 -5.41 3.67
C LEU A 36 0.37 -5.41 4.62
N PHE A 37 0.55 -4.34 5.39
CA PHE A 37 1.63 -4.23 6.37
C PHE A 37 1.15 -3.47 7.61
N GLY A 38 0.85 -4.19 8.70
CA GLY A 38 0.21 -3.59 9.87
C GLY A 38 -1.16 -3.00 9.49
N ASN A 39 -1.34 -1.70 9.73
CA ASN A 39 -2.52 -0.93 9.34
C ASN A 39 -2.31 -0.12 8.04
N GLN A 40 -1.28 -0.44 7.24
CA GLN A 40 -1.03 0.16 5.95
C GLN A 40 -1.35 -0.81 4.82
N ILE A 41 -1.84 -0.27 3.71
CA ILE A 41 -2.02 -0.99 2.45
C ILE A 41 -1.15 -0.38 1.37
N ILE A 42 -0.65 -1.21 0.45
CA ILE A 42 -0.22 -0.74 -0.87
C ILE A 42 -1.33 -1.12 -1.85
N TYR A 43 -1.79 -0.15 -2.63
CA TYR A 43 -2.80 -0.38 -3.64
C TYR A 43 -2.40 0.18 -4.99
N TYR A 44 -2.96 -0.41 -6.03
CA TYR A 44 -2.88 0.04 -7.40
C TYR A 44 -4.20 0.71 -7.80
N ASN A 45 -4.09 1.94 -8.28
CA ASN A 45 -5.18 2.72 -8.86
C ASN A 45 -5.14 2.51 -10.38
N ASP A 46 -6.13 1.80 -10.92
CA ASP A 46 -6.23 1.45 -12.34
C ASP A 46 -6.70 2.60 -13.23
N ILE A 47 -7.27 3.67 -12.64
CA ILE A 47 -7.63 4.90 -13.35
C ILE A 47 -6.38 5.73 -13.62
N GLU A 48 -5.49 5.83 -12.64
CA GLU A 48 -4.28 6.66 -12.70
C GLU A 48 -3.03 5.88 -13.11
N ASP A 49 -3.11 4.55 -13.25
CA ASP A 49 -1.98 3.66 -13.56
C ASP A 49 -0.81 3.84 -12.59
N GLY A 50 -1.09 3.70 -11.28
CA GLY A 50 -0.11 3.99 -10.25
C GLY A 50 -0.31 3.30 -8.91
N PHE A 51 0.81 3.06 -8.20
CA PHE A 51 0.83 2.49 -6.87
C PHE A 51 0.88 3.56 -5.78
N ASN A 52 0.13 3.35 -4.72
CA ASN A 52 0.01 4.26 -3.60
C ASN A 52 0.01 3.49 -2.28
N ILE A 53 0.30 4.18 -1.18
CA ILE A 53 0.23 3.64 0.18
C ILE A 53 -0.74 4.46 1.00
N SER A 54 -1.56 3.81 1.81
CA SER A 54 -2.50 4.48 2.70
C SER A 54 -2.73 3.67 3.98
N LEU A 55 -3.25 4.33 5.00
CA LEU A 55 -3.70 3.68 6.22
C LEU A 55 -5.11 3.08 6.01
N PHE A 56 -5.44 2.11 6.84
CA PHE A 56 -6.80 1.63 7.02
C PHE A 56 -7.02 1.30 8.50
N GLU A 57 -8.17 1.67 9.04
CA GLU A 57 -8.58 1.28 10.40
C GLU A 57 -9.51 0.06 10.38
N ILE A 58 -10.36 -0.01 9.35
CA ILE A 58 -11.31 -1.10 9.14
C ILE A 58 -10.92 -1.77 7.83
N TYR A 59 -10.75 -3.09 7.87
CA TYR A 59 -10.44 -3.86 6.67
C TYR A 59 -11.48 -3.60 5.57
N GLY A 60 -11.02 -3.25 4.36
CA GLY A 60 -11.90 -2.85 3.26
C GLY A 60 -12.19 -1.35 3.18
N VAL A 61 -11.72 -0.53 4.12
CA VAL A 61 -11.96 0.92 4.17
C VAL A 61 -10.63 1.66 4.34
N ILE A 62 -10.17 2.32 3.29
CA ILE A 62 -8.96 3.15 3.36
C ILE A 62 -9.25 4.50 3.99
N ASP A 63 -8.22 5.06 4.60
CA ASP A 63 -8.26 6.41 5.17
C ASP A 63 -8.17 7.46 4.06
N GLN A 64 -7.08 7.47 3.28
CA GLN A 64 -6.86 8.44 2.21
C GLN A 64 -6.65 7.78 0.85
N TYR A 65 -7.37 8.28 -0.16
CA TYR A 65 -7.19 7.91 -1.56
C TYR A 65 -6.29 8.91 -2.28
N TYR A 66 -5.18 8.41 -2.80
CA TYR A 66 -4.20 9.12 -3.62
C TYR A 66 -4.25 8.68 -5.09
N CYS A 67 -3.90 9.62 -5.96
CA CYS A 67 -3.89 9.50 -7.41
C CYS A 67 -2.47 9.58 -8.00
N ASN A 68 -1.44 9.18 -7.24
CA ASN A 68 -0.07 9.26 -7.76
C ASN A 68 0.19 8.15 -8.78
N GLN A 69 0.93 8.48 -9.83
CA GLN A 69 1.44 7.55 -10.86
C GLN A 69 2.79 6.95 -10.45
N SER A 70 2.90 6.48 -9.20
CA SER A 70 4.17 5.96 -8.69
C SER A 70 4.38 4.50 -9.07
N GLU A 71 5.62 4.13 -9.35
CA GLU A 71 6.05 2.74 -9.46
C GLU A 71 5.87 1.99 -8.13
N LEU A 72 5.62 0.68 -8.17
CA LEU A 72 5.46 -0.17 -6.97
C LEU A 72 6.65 -0.09 -6.00
N THR A 73 7.84 0.20 -6.52
CA THR A 73 9.06 0.35 -5.72
C THR A 73 8.98 1.52 -4.73
N VAL A 74 8.23 2.57 -5.05
CA VAL A 74 8.11 3.78 -4.21
C VAL A 74 7.46 3.47 -2.86
N PRO A 75 6.23 2.93 -2.77
CA PRO A 75 5.62 2.61 -1.48
C PRO A 75 6.37 1.49 -0.71
N ILE A 76 7.03 0.55 -1.40
CA ILE A 76 7.86 -0.47 -0.74
C ILE A 76 9.08 0.18 -0.08
N ASN A 77 9.80 1.05 -0.79
CA ASN A 77 10.97 1.74 -0.26
C ASN A 77 10.60 2.67 0.90
N TYR A 78 9.42 3.29 0.84
CA TYR A 78 8.86 4.03 1.97
C TYR A 78 8.77 3.13 3.22
N LEU A 79 8.15 1.95 3.12
CA LEU A 79 8.07 1.02 4.25
C LEU A 79 9.44 0.54 4.75
N VAL A 80 10.39 0.26 3.84
CA VAL A 80 11.78 -0.09 4.22
C VAL A 80 12.44 1.05 5.02
N SER A 81 12.21 2.30 4.64
CA SER A 81 12.72 3.47 5.35
C SER A 81 12.12 3.61 6.75
N GLN A 82 10.83 3.26 6.93
CA GLN A 82 10.18 3.27 8.25
C GLN A 82 10.78 2.19 9.16
N LEU A 83 10.97 0.97 8.63
CA LEU A 83 11.60 -0.12 9.37
C LEU A 83 13.05 0.19 9.78
N SER A 84 13.79 0.88 8.92
CA SER A 84 15.18 1.25 9.20
C SER A 84 15.33 2.32 10.28
N GLN A 85 14.24 3.00 10.65
CA GLN A 85 14.21 3.98 11.74
C GLN A 85 13.85 3.33 13.09
N ILE A 86 13.44 2.05 13.11
CA ILE A 86 13.13 1.33 14.34
C ILE A 86 14.46 1.01 15.04
N PRO A 87 14.67 1.45 16.29
CA PRO A 87 15.88 1.10 17.03
C PRO A 87 15.96 -0.41 17.26
N ASP A 88 17.17 -0.98 17.21
CA ASP A 88 17.42 -2.41 17.47
C ASP A 88 16.98 -2.88 18.88
N LYS A 89 16.69 -1.94 19.79
CA LYS A 89 16.07 -2.19 21.08
C LYS A 89 14.69 -1.55 21.15
N ILE A 90 13.67 -2.39 21.06
CA ILE A 90 12.36 -2.09 21.65
C ILE A 90 12.54 -2.35 23.15
N ILE A 91 12.45 -1.30 23.97
CA ILE A 91 12.50 -1.40 25.44
C ILE A 91 11.25 -2.12 25.94
#